data_AF-A0A6C0HNL1-F1
#
_entry.id   AF-A0A6C0HNL1-F1
#
_cell.length_a   1.000
_cell.length_b   1.000
_cell.length_c   1.000
_cell.angle_alpha   90.00
_cell.angle_beta   90.00
_cell.angle_gamma   90.00
#
_symmetry.space_group_name_H-M   'P 1'
#
loop_
_entity.id
_entity.type
_entity.pdbx_description
1 polymer ?
#
loop_
_entity_poly.entity_id
_entity_poly.type
_entity_poly.pdbx_seq_one_letter_code
_entity_poly.pdbx_strand_id
1 'polypeptide(L)'
;MFEGVLTERTPFYLLGTIFLGVTIFLSLVSTFHTQKNGEDFFPLGGDYKGKYIFDGSFLDKLCWYFSQLTHHTLFLMFFYFSMALLNIRSVKFFKIIAPLALTISVLYFYFLYPKQSLKIHQLSFSSFFSHFMVIFLVFGELMYIKEYSFKETTNCLVFIITALLCVIINYFLRGVWSYNMIVLDTVKGWRLVSASVILMYSFSVMFYLFKYDGTDTVSWTESGYFLSSMINLMYALWYTA
;
A
#
# COMPACT_ATOMS: atom_id res chain seq x y z
N MET A 1 -30.50 25.10 -0.20
CA MET A 1 -30.10 23.92 0.59
C MET A 1 -28.68 23.49 0.19
N PHE A 2 -27.69 24.40 0.32
CA PHE A 2 -26.26 24.15 0.03
C PHE A 2 -25.35 24.90 1.03
N GLU A 3 -25.87 25.29 2.18
CA GLU A 3 -25.08 25.79 3.30
C GLU A 3 -24.74 24.59 4.19
N GLY A 4 -23.53 24.04 4.01
CA GLY A 4 -23.07 22.87 4.78
C GLY A 4 -22.04 21.98 4.08
N VAL A 5 -21.62 22.31 2.85
CA VAL A 5 -20.68 21.46 2.09
C VAL A 5 -19.21 21.66 2.53
N LEU A 6 -18.88 22.83 3.09
CA LEU A 6 -17.51 23.18 3.51
C LEU A 6 -17.35 23.01 5.02
N THR A 7 -16.61 21.97 5.41
CA THR A 7 -16.08 21.81 6.77
C THR A 7 -14.66 22.36 6.83
N GLU A 8 -14.12 22.59 8.03
CA GLU A 8 -12.70 22.96 8.22
C GLU A 8 -11.73 21.94 7.57
N ARG A 9 -12.21 20.72 7.30
CA ARG A 9 -11.43 19.62 6.72
C ARG A 9 -11.51 19.57 5.19
N THR A 10 -12.45 20.29 4.58
CA THR A 10 -12.63 20.28 3.13
C THR A 10 -11.38 20.71 2.36
N PRO A 11 -10.58 21.70 2.81
CA PRO A 11 -9.30 22.01 2.17
C PRO A 11 -8.31 20.84 2.20
N PHE A 12 -8.23 20.11 3.33
CA PHE A 12 -7.37 18.92 3.46
C PHE A 12 -7.81 17.80 2.51
N TYR A 13 -9.11 17.54 2.42
CA TYR A 13 -9.65 16.52 1.50
C TYR A 13 -9.47 16.93 0.03
N LEU A 14 -9.61 18.21 -0.29
CA LEU A 14 -9.40 18.73 -1.64
C LEU A 14 -7.95 18.55 -2.08
N LEU A 15 -7.01 18.96 -1.22
CA LEU A 15 -5.58 18.77 -1.46
C LEU A 15 -5.23 17.28 -1.60
N GLY A 16 -5.77 16.42 -0.73
CA GLY A 16 -5.57 14.98 -0.81
C GLY A 16 -6.04 14.39 -2.14
N THR A 17 -7.26 14.72 -2.57
CA THR A 17 -7.82 14.25 -3.84
C THR A 17 -7.04 14.74 -5.05
N ILE A 18 -6.71 16.03 -5.11
CA ILE A 18 -5.93 16.59 -6.23
C ILE A 18 -4.56 15.93 -6.28
N PHE A 19 -3.89 15.84 -5.14
CA PHE A 19 -2.55 15.27 -5.06
C PHE A 19 -2.51 13.81 -5.52
N LEU A 20 -3.42 13.00 -4.99
CA LEU A 20 -3.53 11.59 -5.35
C LEU A 20 -3.92 11.43 -6.81
N GLY A 21 -4.85 12.25 -7.31
CA GLY A 21 -5.28 12.24 -8.72
C GLY A 21 -4.14 12.57 -9.68
N VAL A 22 -3.38 13.64 -9.41
CA VAL A 22 -2.18 14.01 -10.19
C VAL A 22 -1.14 12.89 -10.14
N THR A 23 -0.90 12.30 -8.98
CA THR A 23 0.04 11.18 -8.84
C THR A 23 -0.37 9.99 -9.69
N ILE A 24 -1.64 9.57 -9.63
CA ILE A 24 -2.20 8.47 -10.43
C ILE A 24 -2.07 8.76 -11.92
N PHE A 25 -2.39 9.98 -12.34
CA PHE A 25 -2.28 10.38 -13.74
C PHE A 25 -0.82 10.34 -14.21
N LEU A 26 0.11 10.94 -13.47
CA LEU A 26 1.53 10.94 -13.81
C LEU A 26 2.13 9.52 -13.81
N SER A 27 1.71 8.64 -12.89
CA SER A 27 2.18 7.25 -12.87
C SER A 27 1.66 6.45 -14.07
N LEU A 28 0.40 6.67 -14.47
CA LEU A 28 -0.13 6.11 -15.72
C LEU A 28 0.67 6.59 -16.93
N VAL A 29 0.84 7.91 -17.10
CA VAL A 29 1.61 8.47 -18.22
C VAL A 29 3.02 7.88 -18.26
N SER A 30 3.71 7.83 -17.12
CA SER A 30 5.05 7.25 -16.98
C SER A 30 5.10 5.79 -17.42
N THR A 31 4.12 4.98 -17.02
CA THR A 31 4.02 3.55 -17.37
C THR A 31 3.92 3.34 -18.89
N PHE A 32 3.19 4.21 -19.59
CA PHE A 32 3.01 4.08 -21.03
C PHE A 32 4.15 4.70 -21.86
N HIS A 33 4.85 5.71 -21.34
CA HIS A 33 5.91 6.44 -22.08
C HIS A 33 7.33 5.96 -21.78
N THR A 34 7.54 5.18 -20.72
CA THR A 34 8.88 4.70 -20.38
C THR A 34 9.33 3.60 -21.35
N GLN A 35 10.47 3.82 -22.01
CA GLN A 35 11.15 2.83 -22.86
C GLN A 35 12.35 2.16 -22.17
N LYS A 36 12.45 2.30 -20.84
CA LYS A 36 13.54 1.72 -20.06
C LYS A 36 13.07 0.47 -19.33
N ASN A 37 13.83 -0.60 -19.46
CA ASN A 37 13.70 -1.77 -18.60
C ASN A 37 14.37 -1.46 -17.27
N GLY A 38 13.60 -1.49 -16.18
CA GLY A 38 14.10 -1.30 -14.82
C GLY A 38 13.26 -2.04 -13.80
N GLU A 39 13.72 -2.07 -12.55
CA GLU A 39 13.03 -2.79 -11.46
C GLU A 39 11.59 -2.29 -11.25
N ASP A 40 11.39 -1.00 -11.50
CA ASP A 40 10.16 -0.24 -11.26
C ASP A 40 9.24 -0.13 -12.51
N PHE A 41 9.71 -0.56 -13.68
CA PHE A 41 9.01 -0.34 -14.96
C PHE A 41 8.44 -1.63 -15.55
N PHE A 42 7.43 -1.49 -16.40
CA PHE A 42 6.97 -2.59 -17.23
C PHE A 42 8.08 -2.94 -18.24
N PRO A 43 8.53 -4.20 -18.30
CA PRO A 43 9.60 -4.61 -19.20
C PRO A 43 9.06 -4.61 -20.63
N LEU A 44 9.83 -4.04 -21.55
CA LEU A 44 9.59 -4.23 -22.98
C LEU A 44 9.68 -5.73 -23.30
N GLY A 45 8.89 -6.20 -24.27
CA GLY A 45 8.74 -7.62 -24.59
C GLY A 45 10.08 -8.36 -24.74
N GLY A 46 10.07 -9.67 -24.44
CA GLY A 46 11.27 -10.51 -24.43
C GLY A 46 11.35 -11.40 -23.19
N ASP A 47 12.50 -12.05 -23.00
CA ASP A 47 12.75 -12.87 -21.81
C ASP A 47 13.19 -12.00 -20.64
N TYR A 48 12.41 -12.03 -19.56
CA TYR A 48 12.70 -11.32 -18.34
C TYR A 48 12.77 -12.32 -17.17
N LYS A 49 13.98 -12.52 -16.64
CA LYS A 49 14.25 -13.46 -15.53
C LYS A 49 13.72 -14.88 -15.78
N GLY A 50 13.83 -15.37 -17.01
CA GLY A 50 13.41 -16.73 -17.38
C GLY A 50 11.91 -16.87 -17.65
N LYS A 51 11.17 -15.74 -17.72
CA LYS A 51 9.79 -15.71 -18.21
C LYS A 51 9.71 -14.89 -19.49
N TYR A 52 9.16 -15.53 -20.52
CA TYR A 52 8.89 -14.88 -21.78
C TYR A 52 7.65 -13.98 -21.66
N ILE A 53 7.85 -12.68 -21.84
CA ILE A 53 6.78 -11.68 -21.83
C ILE A 53 6.34 -11.47 -23.28
N PHE A 54 5.11 -11.92 -23.56
CA PHE A 54 4.57 -12.16 -24.90
C PHE A 54 4.59 -10.92 -25.80
N ASP A 55 4.27 -9.73 -25.27
CA ASP A 55 4.50 -8.42 -25.90
C ASP A 55 4.23 -7.31 -24.88
N GLY A 56 4.77 -6.12 -25.06
CA GLY A 56 4.45 -4.93 -24.27
C GLY A 56 3.14 -4.26 -24.67
N SER A 57 2.10 -5.07 -24.89
CA SER A 57 0.80 -4.60 -25.36
C SER A 57 0.17 -3.62 -24.38
N PHE A 58 -0.79 -2.82 -24.86
CA PHE A 58 -1.52 -1.88 -24.01
C PHE A 58 -2.19 -2.59 -22.82
N LEU A 59 -2.80 -3.76 -23.06
CA LEU A 59 -3.48 -4.53 -22.03
C LEU A 59 -2.50 -5.09 -21.00
N ASP A 60 -1.32 -5.54 -21.41
CA ASP A 60 -0.30 -6.05 -20.49
C ASP A 60 0.25 -4.96 -19.57
N LYS A 61 0.50 -3.77 -20.13
CA LYS A 61 0.89 -2.58 -19.34
C LYS A 61 -0.20 -2.19 -18.35
N LEU A 62 -1.46 -2.24 -18.75
CA LEU A 62 -2.60 -1.94 -17.88
C LEU A 62 -2.75 -2.98 -16.77
N CYS A 63 -2.72 -4.27 -17.11
CA CYS A 63 -2.77 -5.39 -16.15
C CYS A 63 -1.60 -5.35 -15.18
N TRP A 64 -0.41 -4.97 -15.64
CA TRP A 64 0.75 -4.76 -14.77
C TRP A 64 0.56 -3.58 -13.83
N TYR A 65 0.08 -2.44 -14.34
CA TYR A 65 -0.15 -1.27 -13.52
C TYR A 65 -1.15 -1.58 -12.39
N PHE A 66 -2.25 -2.24 -12.72
CA PHE A 66 -3.21 -2.77 -11.75
C PHE A 66 -2.79 -4.09 -11.10
N SER A 67 -1.54 -4.53 -11.19
CA SER A 67 -1.03 -5.63 -10.33
C SER A 67 -0.07 -5.13 -9.27
N GLN A 68 0.33 -3.86 -9.33
CA GLN A 68 1.14 -3.22 -8.30
C GLN A 68 0.28 -2.82 -7.10
N LEU A 69 0.74 -3.18 -5.90
CA LEU A 69 0.05 -2.79 -4.66
C LEU A 69 0.07 -1.29 -4.45
N THR A 70 1.15 -0.61 -4.82
CA THR A 70 1.26 0.84 -4.68
C THR A 70 0.19 1.58 -5.46
N HIS A 71 -0.07 1.18 -6.72
CA HIS A 71 -1.10 1.82 -7.52
C HIS A 71 -2.50 1.56 -6.95
N HIS A 72 -2.81 0.32 -6.53
CA HIS A 72 -4.07 0.03 -5.85
C HIS A 72 -4.28 0.91 -4.62
N THR A 73 -3.27 1.03 -3.76
CA THR A 73 -3.40 1.81 -2.55
C THR A 73 -3.55 3.31 -2.83
N LEU A 74 -2.90 3.82 -3.87
CA LEU A 74 -3.15 5.19 -4.36
C LEU A 74 -4.61 5.37 -4.80
N PHE A 75 -5.18 4.43 -5.56
CA PHE A 75 -6.61 4.48 -5.94
C PHE A 75 -7.53 4.42 -4.74
N LEU A 76 -7.29 3.51 -3.79
CA LEU A 76 -8.14 3.37 -2.60
C LEU A 76 -8.13 4.64 -1.75
N MET A 77 -6.95 5.24 -1.56
CA MET A 77 -6.81 6.52 -0.89
C MET A 77 -7.52 7.63 -1.68
N PHE A 78 -7.36 7.66 -3.01
CA PHE A 78 -8.04 8.64 -3.86
C PHE A 78 -9.56 8.55 -3.74
N PHE A 79 -10.12 7.34 -3.79
CA PHE A 79 -11.55 7.11 -3.59
C PHE A 79 -12.00 7.54 -2.20
N TYR A 80 -11.24 7.21 -1.15
CA TYR A 80 -11.57 7.64 0.20
C TYR A 80 -11.65 9.17 0.31
N PHE A 81 -10.60 9.89 -0.12
CA PHE A 81 -10.56 11.35 -0.04
C PHE A 81 -11.61 12.03 -0.93
N SER A 82 -11.89 11.48 -2.10
CA SER A 82 -12.95 11.96 -2.98
C SER A 82 -14.34 11.77 -2.38
N MET A 83 -14.58 10.64 -1.72
CA MET A 83 -15.83 10.40 -0.99
C MET A 83 -15.94 11.28 0.24
N ALA A 84 -14.84 11.52 0.96
CA ALA A 84 -14.77 12.43 2.10
C ALA A 84 -15.07 13.89 1.69
N LEU A 85 -14.62 14.33 0.51
CA LEU A 85 -14.99 15.63 -0.09
C LEU A 85 -16.50 15.77 -0.29
N LEU A 86 -17.17 14.68 -0.66
CA LEU A 86 -18.63 14.63 -0.83
C LEU A 86 -19.36 14.39 0.50
N ASN A 87 -18.67 14.48 1.64
CA ASN A 87 -19.17 14.17 2.98
C ASN A 87 -19.65 12.71 3.18
N ILE A 88 -19.27 11.78 2.30
CA ILE A 88 -19.58 10.34 2.40
C ILE A 88 -18.38 9.60 3.01
N ARG A 89 -18.09 9.87 4.29
CA ARG A 89 -16.88 9.35 4.95
C ARG A 89 -17.09 7.97 5.56
N SER A 90 -16.36 6.97 5.07
CA SER A 90 -16.27 5.64 5.71
C SER A 90 -15.01 5.50 6.56
N VAL A 91 -15.13 5.72 7.87
CA VAL A 91 -14.02 5.55 8.83
C VAL A 91 -13.49 4.11 8.82
N LYS A 92 -14.38 3.11 8.71
CA LYS A 92 -13.98 1.70 8.63
C LYS A 92 -13.10 1.43 7.41
N PHE A 93 -13.46 2.01 6.25
CA PHE A 93 -12.65 1.88 5.05
C PHE A 93 -11.27 2.52 5.23
N PHE A 94 -11.20 3.71 5.84
CA PHE A 94 -9.92 4.36 6.13
C PHE A 94 -9.00 3.50 7.02
N LYS A 95 -9.56 2.96 8.12
CA LYS A 95 -8.81 2.10 9.06
C LYS A 95 -8.23 0.85 8.38
N ILE A 96 -8.81 0.40 7.28
CA ILE A 96 -8.32 -0.71 6.47
C ILE A 96 -7.19 -0.27 5.54
N ILE A 97 -7.38 0.82 4.79
CA ILE A 97 -6.44 1.26 3.74
C ILE A 97 -5.21 1.97 4.29
N ALA A 98 -5.33 2.64 5.44
CA ALA A 98 -4.26 3.46 6.01
C ALA A 98 -3.03 2.65 6.45
N PRO A 99 -3.17 1.51 7.18
CA PRO A 99 -2.01 0.67 7.51
C PRO A 99 -1.32 0.12 6.25
N LEU A 100 -2.10 -0.27 5.23
CA LEU A 100 -1.57 -0.72 3.94
C LEU A 100 -0.76 0.39 3.24
N ALA A 101 -1.30 1.60 3.20
CA ALA A 101 -0.66 2.77 2.58
C ALA A 101 0.66 3.16 3.27
N LEU A 102 0.71 3.11 4.59
CA LEU A 102 1.96 3.29 5.34
C LEU A 102 2.95 2.18 5.07
N THR A 103 2.51 0.93 5.06
CA THR A 103 3.37 -0.23 4.81
C THR A 103 4.08 -0.08 3.48
N ILE A 104 3.33 0.15 2.40
CA ILE A 104 3.91 0.30 1.06
C ILE A 104 4.88 1.48 1.01
N SER A 105 4.53 2.61 1.63
CA SER A 105 5.38 3.80 1.63
C SER A 105 6.68 3.58 2.40
N VAL A 106 6.65 2.86 3.53
CA VAL A 106 7.85 2.52 4.29
C VAL A 106 8.68 1.45 3.58
N LEU A 107 8.05 0.44 2.99
CA LEU A 107 8.74 -0.58 2.19
C LEU A 107 9.46 0.03 0.99
N TYR A 108 8.89 1.06 0.36
CA TYR A 108 9.57 1.82 -0.70
C TYR A 108 10.90 2.40 -0.19
N PHE A 109 10.90 3.09 0.95
CA PHE A 109 12.12 3.68 1.51
C PHE A 109 13.12 2.67 2.05
N TYR A 110 12.64 1.53 2.56
CA TYR A 110 13.50 0.52 3.17
C TYR A 110 14.12 -0.44 2.14
N PHE A 111 13.38 -0.82 1.10
CA PHE A 111 13.83 -1.84 0.15
C PHE A 111 14.18 -1.29 -1.23
N LEU A 112 13.40 -0.34 -1.74
CA LEU A 112 13.56 0.13 -3.12
C LEU A 112 14.56 1.28 -3.21
N TYR A 113 14.42 2.28 -2.34
CA TYR A 113 15.30 3.44 -2.33
C TYR A 113 16.79 3.10 -2.19
N PRO A 114 17.23 2.22 -1.26
CA PRO A 114 18.66 1.92 -1.09
C PRO A 114 19.29 1.19 -2.27
N LYS A 115 18.48 0.62 -3.18
CA LYS A 115 18.94 -0.05 -4.40
C LYS A 115 18.97 0.89 -5.60
N GLN A 116 18.44 2.11 -5.49
CA GLN A 116 18.51 3.08 -6.56
C GLN A 116 19.89 3.73 -6.62
N SER A 117 20.41 3.91 -7.82
CA SER A 117 21.67 4.65 -8.04
C SER A 117 21.52 6.16 -7.82
N LEU A 118 20.28 6.64 -7.68
CA LEU A 118 19.91 8.04 -7.53
C LEU A 118 19.91 8.45 -6.06
N LYS A 119 20.44 9.64 -5.76
CA LYS A 119 20.33 10.26 -4.43
C LYS A 119 18.89 10.73 -4.18
N ILE A 120 18.44 10.85 -2.93
CA ILE A 120 17.05 11.25 -2.55
C ILE A 120 16.55 12.46 -3.35
N HIS A 121 17.36 13.52 -3.46
CA HIS A 121 16.98 14.76 -4.14
C HIS A 121 16.85 14.63 -5.67
N GLN A 122 17.30 13.51 -6.24
CA GLN A 122 17.24 13.21 -7.68
C GLN A 122 16.04 12.33 -8.04
N LEU A 123 15.30 11.84 -7.04
CA LEU A 123 14.09 11.07 -7.28
C LEU A 123 13.02 11.97 -7.91
N SER A 124 12.27 11.40 -8.84
CA SER A 124 11.14 12.09 -9.43
C SER A 124 10.09 12.42 -8.36
N PHE A 125 9.42 13.55 -8.55
CA PHE A 125 8.30 13.97 -7.70
C PHE A 125 7.24 12.86 -7.58
N SER A 126 6.95 12.15 -8.68
CA SER A 126 5.98 11.04 -8.68
C SER A 126 6.38 9.86 -7.79
N SER A 127 7.67 9.64 -7.54
CA SER A 127 8.16 8.48 -6.80
C SER A 127 8.47 8.81 -5.34
N PHE A 128 9.18 9.91 -5.04
CA PHE A 128 9.52 10.25 -3.65
C PHE A 128 8.39 10.98 -2.93
N PHE A 129 7.84 12.02 -3.58
CA PHE A 129 6.89 12.92 -2.95
C PHE A 129 5.52 12.25 -2.73
N SER A 130 5.14 11.30 -3.60
CA SER A 130 3.93 10.48 -3.43
C SER A 130 3.90 9.70 -2.13
N HIS A 131 4.99 9.01 -1.77
CA HIS A 131 5.07 8.25 -0.51
C HIS A 131 5.04 9.16 0.72
N PHE A 132 5.75 10.29 0.69
CA PHE A 132 5.71 11.26 1.79
C PHE A 132 4.30 11.85 1.98
N MET A 133 3.65 12.23 0.90
CA MET A 133 2.29 12.77 0.94
C MET A 133 1.27 11.73 1.37
N VAL A 134 1.41 10.47 0.98
CA VAL A 134 0.55 9.39 1.48
C VAL A 134 0.68 9.27 3.00
N ILE A 135 1.91 9.29 3.54
CA ILE A 135 2.14 9.27 4.99
C ILE A 135 1.46 10.49 5.64
N PHE A 136 1.67 11.70 5.11
CA PHE A 136 1.04 12.92 5.61
C PHE A 136 -0.50 12.84 5.61
N LEU A 137 -1.11 12.38 4.52
CA LEU A 137 -2.55 12.23 4.41
C LEU A 137 -3.10 11.19 5.40
N VAL A 138 -2.39 10.10 5.61
CA VAL A 138 -2.78 9.08 6.59
C VAL A 138 -2.78 9.66 8.00
N PHE A 139 -1.69 10.32 8.41
CA PHE A 139 -1.61 10.92 9.75
C PHE A 139 -2.61 12.07 9.91
N GLY A 140 -2.80 12.90 8.88
CA GLY A 140 -3.78 13.98 8.88
C GLY A 140 -5.20 13.49 9.11
N GLU A 141 -5.65 12.45 8.40
CA GLU A 141 -6.98 11.89 8.66
C GLU A 141 -7.06 11.10 9.97
N LEU A 142 -5.98 10.43 10.39
CA LEU A 142 -5.94 9.75 11.68
C LEU A 142 -6.22 10.72 12.82
N MET A 143 -5.73 11.97 12.77
CA MET A 143 -6.04 12.99 13.78
C MET A 143 -7.54 13.22 13.95
N TYR A 144 -8.33 13.10 12.87
CA TYR A 144 -9.79 13.31 12.88
C TYR A 144 -10.62 12.08 13.25
N ILE A 145 -9.99 10.90 13.36
CA ILE A 145 -10.64 9.69 13.86
C ILE A 145 -10.65 9.74 15.38
N LYS A 146 -11.83 9.57 15.99
CA LYS A 146 -12.02 9.65 17.44
C LYS A 146 -11.57 8.37 18.15
N GLU A 147 -12.07 7.23 17.68
CA GLU A 147 -11.89 5.94 18.34
C GLU A 147 -11.31 4.93 17.35
N TYR A 148 -10.39 4.11 17.84
CA TYR A 148 -9.85 2.94 17.15
C TYR A 148 -9.83 1.82 18.18
N SER A 149 -10.65 0.79 17.97
CA SER A 149 -10.77 -0.35 18.89
C SER A 149 -9.79 -1.46 18.52
N PHE A 150 -9.40 -2.30 19.48
CA PHE A 150 -8.40 -3.34 19.25
C PHE A 150 -8.85 -4.34 18.18
N LYS A 151 -10.13 -4.73 18.16
CA LYS A 151 -10.68 -5.63 17.12
C LYS A 151 -10.49 -5.08 15.70
N GLU A 152 -10.52 -3.76 15.53
CA GLU A 152 -10.36 -3.12 14.22
C GLU A 152 -8.91 -3.17 13.71
N THR A 153 -7.94 -3.55 14.54
CA THR A 153 -6.54 -3.72 14.10
C THR A 153 -6.36 -4.85 13.10
N THR A 154 -7.29 -5.80 13.10
CA THR A 154 -7.30 -6.94 12.17
C THR A 154 -7.95 -6.61 10.83
N ASN A 155 -8.65 -5.48 10.71
CA ASN A 155 -9.38 -5.13 9.49
C ASN A 155 -8.46 -4.93 8.28
N CYS A 156 -7.23 -4.48 8.48
CA CYS A 156 -6.25 -4.32 7.40
C CYS A 156 -5.90 -5.67 6.73
N LEU A 157 -6.12 -6.78 7.42
CA LEU A 157 -5.80 -8.12 6.93
C LEU A 157 -6.78 -8.61 5.87
N VAL A 158 -7.99 -8.07 5.82
CA VAL A 158 -8.95 -8.33 4.73
C VAL A 158 -8.31 -8.00 3.37
N PHE A 159 -7.46 -6.97 3.34
CA PHE A 159 -6.72 -6.58 2.15
C PHE A 159 -5.48 -7.42 1.86
N ILE A 160 -5.01 -8.29 2.77
CA ILE A 160 -3.90 -9.21 2.49
C ILE A 160 -4.30 -10.20 1.41
N ILE A 161 -5.53 -10.71 1.43
CA ILE A 161 -5.99 -11.69 0.43
C ILE A 161 -6.01 -11.03 -0.95
N THR A 162 -6.58 -9.83 -1.05
CA THR A 162 -6.56 -9.04 -2.29
C THR A 162 -5.13 -8.72 -2.71
N ALA A 163 -4.26 -8.34 -1.78
CA ALA A 163 -2.87 -8.07 -2.07
C ALA A 163 -2.13 -9.32 -2.59
N LEU A 164 -2.30 -10.47 -1.94
CA LEU A 164 -1.75 -11.75 -2.37
C LEU A 164 -2.25 -12.14 -3.76
N LEU A 165 -3.52 -11.91 -4.08
CA LEU A 165 -4.05 -12.14 -5.42
C LEU A 165 -3.38 -11.25 -6.47
N CYS A 166 -3.25 -9.94 -6.22
CA CYS A 166 -2.52 -9.02 -7.11
C CYS A 166 -1.07 -9.46 -7.31
N VAL A 167 -0.44 -9.92 -6.23
CA VAL A 167 0.94 -10.43 -6.22
C VAL A 167 1.08 -11.72 -7.02
N ILE A 168 0.13 -12.64 -6.90
CA ILE A 168 0.08 -13.88 -7.67
C ILE A 168 -0.11 -13.57 -9.16
N ILE A 169 -1.02 -12.66 -9.51
CA ILE A 169 -1.22 -12.20 -10.90
C ILE A 169 0.08 -11.61 -11.45
N ASN A 170 0.76 -10.74 -10.68
CA ASN A 170 2.04 -10.15 -11.08
C ASN A 170 3.14 -11.21 -11.24
N TYR A 171 3.18 -12.19 -10.35
CA TYR A 171 4.10 -13.33 -10.46
C TYR A 171 3.81 -14.16 -11.71
N PHE A 172 2.56 -14.42 -12.06
CA PHE A 172 2.24 -15.12 -13.30
C PHE A 172 2.70 -14.33 -14.52
N LEU A 173 2.51 -13.01 -14.54
CA LEU A 173 2.91 -12.13 -15.64
C LEU A 173 4.43 -11.92 -15.77
N ARG A 174 5.18 -11.80 -14.67
CA ARG A 174 6.61 -11.39 -14.69
C ARG A 174 7.56 -12.26 -13.88
N GLY A 175 7.03 -13.20 -13.11
CA GLY A 175 7.82 -14.03 -12.18
C GLY A 175 8.28 -13.27 -10.93
N VAL A 176 7.81 -12.04 -10.71
CA VAL A 176 8.27 -11.19 -9.61
C VAL A 176 7.13 -10.45 -8.91
N TRP A 177 7.37 -10.10 -7.64
CA TRP A 177 6.58 -9.16 -6.86
C TRP A 177 6.83 -7.72 -7.29
N SER A 178 5.94 -6.82 -6.84
CA SER A 178 6.01 -5.37 -7.02
C SER A 178 7.46 -4.86 -7.02
N TYR A 179 7.80 -4.04 -8.02
CA TYR A 179 9.15 -3.47 -8.18
C TYR A 179 10.30 -4.46 -8.42
N ASN A 180 10.03 -5.65 -8.99
CA ASN A 180 11.06 -6.66 -9.28
C ASN A 180 11.84 -7.16 -8.04
N MET A 181 11.34 -6.85 -6.84
CA MET A 181 12.08 -6.99 -5.59
C MET A 181 12.09 -8.43 -5.06
N ILE A 182 11.11 -9.26 -5.42
CA ILE A 182 10.94 -10.62 -4.90
C ILE A 182 10.57 -11.57 -6.04
N VAL A 183 11.05 -12.81 -5.97
CA VAL A 183 10.55 -13.95 -6.74
C VAL A 183 9.78 -14.86 -5.78
N LEU A 184 8.48 -15.11 -6.04
CA LEU A 184 7.60 -15.84 -5.10
C LEU A 184 7.89 -17.35 -5.01
N ASP A 185 8.69 -17.90 -5.92
CA ASP A 185 9.20 -19.27 -5.84
C ASP A 185 10.35 -19.43 -4.85
N THR A 186 10.86 -18.34 -4.26
CA THR A 186 11.97 -18.37 -3.30
C THR A 186 11.52 -18.16 -1.86
N VAL A 187 12.22 -18.81 -0.92
CA VAL A 187 12.04 -18.60 0.54
C VAL A 187 12.24 -17.13 0.91
N LYS A 188 13.22 -16.45 0.29
CA LYS A 188 13.48 -15.01 0.49
C LYS A 188 12.25 -14.16 0.14
N GLY A 189 11.50 -14.57 -0.88
CA GLY A 189 10.27 -13.91 -1.28
C GLY A 189 9.16 -14.03 -0.27
N TRP A 190 8.85 -15.25 0.17
CA TRP A 190 7.86 -15.48 1.22
C TRP A 190 8.23 -14.83 2.54
N ARG A 191 9.53 -14.77 2.88
CA ARG A 191 10.03 -14.04 4.04
C ARG A 191 9.67 -12.55 3.97
N LEU A 192 9.84 -11.90 2.82
CA LEU A 192 9.51 -10.48 2.70
C LEU A 192 7.99 -10.24 2.65
N VAL A 193 7.20 -11.14 2.08
CA VAL A 193 5.72 -11.09 2.19
C VAL A 193 5.28 -11.16 3.65
N SER A 194 5.81 -12.12 4.42
CA SER A 194 5.51 -12.27 5.85
C SER A 194 5.95 -11.05 6.67
N ALA A 195 7.14 -10.50 6.40
CA ALA A 195 7.60 -9.28 7.05
C ALA A 195 6.70 -8.07 6.73
N SER A 196 6.21 -7.98 5.50
CA SER A 196 5.27 -6.92 5.07
C SER A 196 3.93 -7.02 5.78
N VAL A 197 3.40 -8.24 5.98
CA VAL A 197 2.16 -8.49 6.73
C VAL A 197 2.32 -8.05 8.20
N ILE A 198 3.44 -8.41 8.83
CA ILE A 198 3.71 -8.01 10.22
C ILE A 198 3.85 -6.49 10.34
N LEU A 199 4.57 -5.85 9.42
CA LEU A 199 4.74 -4.40 9.40
C LEU A 199 3.38 -3.69 9.22
N MET A 200 2.50 -4.24 8.38
CA MET A 200 1.17 -3.67 8.21
C MET A 200 0.33 -3.79 9.47
N TYR A 201 0.35 -4.96 10.11
CA TYR A 201 -0.34 -5.15 11.37
C TYR A 201 0.22 -4.25 12.47
N SER A 202 1.54 -4.06 12.53
CA SER A 202 2.17 -3.17 13.51
C SER A 202 1.75 -1.71 13.31
N PHE A 203 1.58 -1.23 12.07
CA PHE A 203 1.00 0.09 11.82
C PHE A 203 -0.46 0.18 12.27
N SER A 204 -1.26 -0.87 12.08
CA SER A 204 -2.63 -0.87 12.56
C SER A 204 -2.72 -0.84 14.09
N VAL A 205 -1.83 -1.57 14.78
CA VAL A 205 -1.69 -1.53 16.24
C VAL A 205 -1.19 -0.16 16.70
N MET A 206 -0.24 0.46 15.98
CA MET A 206 0.24 1.81 16.28
C MET A 206 -0.91 2.82 16.22
N PHE A 207 -1.81 2.73 15.24
CA PHE A 207 -3.00 3.59 15.17
C PHE A 207 -3.95 3.38 16.34
N TYR A 208 -4.15 2.13 16.74
CA TYR A 208 -4.89 1.81 17.96
C TYR A 208 -4.27 2.48 19.18
N LEU A 209 -2.96 2.32 19.39
CA LEU A 209 -2.26 2.91 20.54
C LEU A 209 -2.33 4.44 20.56
N PHE A 210 -2.28 5.11 19.40
CA PHE A 210 -2.44 6.57 19.31
C PHE A 210 -3.87 7.06 19.61
N LYS A 211 -4.87 6.18 19.54
CA LYS A 211 -6.29 6.50 19.75
C LYS A 211 -6.90 5.78 20.93
N TYR A 212 -6.08 5.10 21.73
CA TYR A 212 -6.51 4.37 22.90
C TYR A 212 -6.94 5.33 24.00
N ASP A 213 -8.16 5.18 24.50
CA ASP A 213 -8.76 6.02 25.53
C ASP A 213 -8.79 5.36 26.93
N GLY A 214 -8.22 4.17 27.08
CA GLY A 214 -8.17 3.44 28.35
C GLY A 214 -9.38 2.55 28.64
N THR A 215 -10.43 2.61 27.83
CA THR A 215 -11.71 1.93 28.12
C THR A 215 -11.93 0.63 27.34
N ASP A 216 -11.10 0.36 26.32
CA ASP A 216 -11.27 -0.79 25.45
C ASP A 216 -10.81 -2.09 26.14
N THR A 217 -11.76 -3.00 26.40
CA THR A 217 -11.45 -4.32 26.96
C THR A 217 -10.93 -5.22 25.85
N VAL A 218 -9.63 -5.54 25.90
CA VAL A 218 -9.02 -6.47 24.94
C VAL A 218 -9.64 -7.87 25.11
N SER A 219 -10.51 -8.24 24.17
CA SER A 219 -11.06 -9.59 24.00
C SER A 219 -9.97 -10.51 23.45
N TRP A 220 -9.14 -11.05 24.34
CA TRP A 220 -8.03 -11.95 23.99
C TRP A 220 -8.51 -13.28 23.39
N THR A 221 -9.71 -13.73 23.74
CA THR A 221 -10.30 -15.00 23.30
C THR A 221 -10.71 -14.96 21.83
N GLU A 222 -11.31 -13.86 21.35
CA GLU A 222 -11.67 -13.69 19.93
C GLU A 222 -10.45 -13.42 19.04
N SER A 223 -9.39 -12.86 19.63
CA SER A 223 -8.13 -12.52 18.94
C SER A 223 -7.10 -13.65 18.94
N GLY A 224 -7.38 -14.77 19.62
CA GLY A 224 -6.39 -15.82 19.94
C GLY A 224 -5.83 -16.55 18.71
N TYR A 225 -6.68 -16.97 17.76
CA TYR A 225 -6.22 -17.61 16.52
C TYR A 225 -5.34 -16.69 15.68
N PHE A 226 -5.65 -15.40 15.70
CA PHE A 226 -4.91 -14.40 14.95
C PHE A 226 -3.55 -14.10 15.61
N LEU A 227 -3.50 -13.91 16.92
CA LEU A 227 -2.24 -13.78 17.67
C LEU A 227 -1.35 -15.01 17.48
N SER A 228 -1.93 -16.22 17.52
CA SER A 228 -1.22 -17.45 17.21
C SER A 228 -0.64 -17.44 15.78
N SER A 229 -1.39 -16.97 14.80
CA SER A 229 -0.93 -16.85 13.40
C SER A 229 0.19 -15.82 13.25
N MET A 230 0.12 -14.69 13.94
CA MET A 230 1.19 -13.69 13.99
C MET A 230 2.46 -14.23 14.66
N ILE A 231 2.30 -14.96 15.77
CA ILE A 231 3.41 -15.64 16.45
C ILE A 231 4.05 -16.68 15.54
N ASN A 232 3.25 -17.47 14.82
CA ASN A 232 3.75 -18.44 13.85
C ASN A 232 4.49 -17.77 12.69
N LEU A 233 4.00 -16.62 12.20
CA LEU A 233 4.70 -15.84 11.18
C LEU A 233 6.02 -15.26 11.71
N MET A 234 6.04 -14.72 12.92
CA MET A 234 7.28 -14.26 13.57
C MET A 234 8.28 -15.41 13.78
N TYR A 235 7.80 -16.56 14.23
CA TYR A 235 8.60 -17.76 14.39
C TYR A 235 9.15 -18.26 13.05
N ALA A 236 8.32 -18.33 12.00
CA ALA A 236 8.75 -18.73 10.67
C ALA A 236 9.80 -17.75 10.10
N LEU A 237 9.64 -16.45 10.34
CA LEU A 237 10.63 -15.44 9.95
C LEU A 237 11.94 -15.56 10.71
N TRP A 238 11.90 -15.91 12.00
CA TRP A 238 13.09 -16.15 12.80
C TRP A 238 13.80 -17.45 12.40
N TYR A 239 13.04 -18.52 12.16
CA TYR A 239 13.60 -19.80 11.75
C TYR A 239 14.21 -19.77 10.34
N THR A 240 13.68 -18.94 9.45
CA THR A 240 14.21 -18.70 8.09
C THR A 240 15.17 -17.51 8.04
N ALA A 241 15.59 -16.98 9.20
CA ALA A 241 16.46 -15.81 9.33
C ALA A 241 17.88 -16.09 8.88
#